data_AF-A0A1G2DXD7-F1
#
_entry.id   AF-A0A1G2DXD7-F1
#
_cell.length_a   1.000
_cell.length_b   1.000
_cell.length_c   1.000
_cell.angle_alpha   90.00
_cell.angle_beta   90.00
_cell.angle_gamma   90.00
#
_symmetry.space_group_name_H-M   'P 1'
#
loop_
_entity.id
_entity.type
_entity.pdbx_description
1 polymer ?
#
loop_
_entity_poly.entity_id
_entity_poly.type
_entity_poly.pdbx_seq_one_letter_code
_entity_poly.pdbx_strand_id
1 'polypeptide(L)'
;MRMGRFKVNERGTHTSAIEGAKDVLKVLKKLGVTTSPGVIEANVRARGKSVKLKKVNNETFEMVIVVNSSKQTFKIYGGDQDKVARAVMDLRRENWNVQDVLDISETQ
;
A
#
# COMPACT_ATOMS: atom_id res chain seq x y z
N MET A 1 -5.56 -16.12 31.39
CA MET A 1 -5.45 -16.43 29.94
C MET A 1 -6.16 -15.36 29.12
N ARG A 2 -5.46 -14.63 28.27
CA ARG A 2 -6.00 -14.07 27.01
C ARG A 2 -4.84 -14.03 26.01
N MET A 3 -4.60 -15.17 25.35
CA MET A 3 -3.78 -15.23 24.15
C MET A 3 -4.47 -14.35 23.09
N GLY A 4 -3.89 -13.18 22.83
CA GLY A 4 -4.24 -12.40 21.65
C GLY A 4 -3.96 -13.27 20.44
N ARG A 5 -5.03 -13.73 19.77
CA ARG A 5 -4.91 -14.47 18.51
C ARG A 5 -4.30 -13.53 17.48
N PHE A 6 -2.99 -13.62 17.29
CA PHE A 6 -2.34 -13.14 16.08
C PHE A 6 -2.85 -14.02 14.94
N LYS A 7 -3.86 -13.52 14.23
CA LYS A 7 -4.36 -14.15 13.01
C LYS A 7 -3.29 -13.94 11.95
N VAL A 8 -2.40 -14.91 11.80
CA VAL A 8 -1.47 -14.97 10.68
C VAL A 8 -2.34 -15.09 9.42
N ASN A 9 -2.35 -14.05 8.60
CA ASN A 9 -3.19 -14.00 7.41
C ASN A 9 -2.69 -15.06 6.41
N GLU A 10 -3.53 -16.06 6.14
CA GLU A 10 -3.33 -17.03 5.07
C GLU A 10 -3.20 -16.28 3.73
N ARG A 11 -2.12 -16.55 3.00
CA ARG A 11 -1.88 -15.93 1.70
C ARG A 11 -2.93 -16.42 0.70
N GLY A 12 -3.64 -15.47 0.07
CA GLY A 12 -4.38 -15.73 -1.17
C GLY A 12 -5.90 -15.78 -1.03
N THR A 13 -6.54 -14.67 -0.63
CA THR A 13 -7.87 -14.20 -1.13
C THR A 13 -8.40 -13.00 -0.35
N HIS A 14 -7.98 -12.84 0.91
CA HIS A 14 -8.36 -11.71 1.77
C HIS A 14 -7.11 -10.97 2.25
N THR A 15 -6.77 -9.87 1.57
CA THR A 15 -5.74 -8.94 2.06
C THR A 15 -6.32 -8.17 3.24
N SER A 16 -5.91 -8.50 4.47
CA SER A 16 -6.20 -7.68 5.64
C SER A 16 -5.69 -6.27 5.37
N ALA A 17 -6.60 -5.30 5.31
CA ALA A 17 -6.32 -3.92 4.98
C ALA A 17 -6.85 -3.01 6.09
N ILE A 18 -6.07 -1.99 6.47
CA ILE A 18 -6.57 -0.89 7.29
C ILE A 18 -7.74 -0.25 6.55
N GLU A 19 -8.74 0.25 7.28
CA GLU A 19 -10.00 0.70 6.69
C GLU A 19 -9.77 1.74 5.58
N GLY A 20 -8.87 2.69 5.82
CA GLY A 20 -8.49 3.72 4.85
C GLY A 20 -7.71 3.22 3.62
N ALA A 21 -7.15 2.02 3.64
CA ALA A 21 -6.44 1.44 2.50
C ALA A 21 -7.37 0.81 1.46
N LYS A 22 -8.65 0.59 1.80
CA LYS A 22 -9.60 -0.12 0.92
C LYS A 22 -9.79 0.56 -0.43
N ASP A 23 -9.85 1.89 -0.47
CA ASP A 23 -10.09 2.61 -1.72
C ASP A 23 -8.86 2.57 -2.64
N VAL A 24 -7.66 2.67 -2.07
CA VAL A 24 -6.41 2.47 -2.81
C VAL A 24 -6.33 1.05 -3.38
N LEU A 25 -6.67 0.04 -2.58
CA LEU A 25 -6.67 -1.36 -3.05
C LEU A 25 -7.71 -1.62 -4.14
N LYS A 26 -8.88 -0.97 -4.12
CA LYS A 26 -9.86 -1.06 -5.21
C LYS A 26 -9.29 -0.50 -6.51
N VAL A 27 -8.58 0.62 -6.46
CA VAL A 27 -7.90 1.21 -7.63
C VAL A 27 -6.89 0.21 -8.20
N LEU A 28 -6.02 -0.34 -7.35
CA LEU A 28 -5.03 -1.33 -7.77
C LEU A 28 -5.68 -2.59 -8.37
N LYS A 29 -6.74 -3.12 -7.75
CA LYS A 29 -7.47 -4.28 -8.29
C LYS A 29 -8.01 -4.04 -9.69
N LYS A 30 -8.51 -2.82 -9.99
CA LYS A 30 -8.98 -2.45 -11.34
C LYS A 30 -7.87 -2.45 -12.39
N LEU A 31 -6.63 -2.22 -11.99
CA LEU A 31 -5.46 -2.26 -12.87
C LEU A 31 -4.98 -3.68 -13.17
N GLY A 32 -5.58 -4.70 -12.54
CA GLY A 32 -5.17 -6.10 -12.69
C GLY A 32 -3.83 -6.42 -12.02
N VAL A 33 -3.33 -5.55 -11.14
CA VAL A 33 -2.09 -5.81 -10.40
C VAL A 33 -2.34 -6.71 -9.20
N THR A 34 -1.33 -7.49 -8.83
CA THR A 34 -1.39 -8.34 -7.65
C THR A 34 -0.79 -7.60 -6.47
N THR A 35 -1.50 -7.55 -5.35
CA THR A 35 -1.01 -6.91 -4.12
C THR A 35 -0.80 -7.95 -3.03
N SER A 36 0.37 -8.00 -2.42
CA SER A 36 0.55 -8.69 -1.14
C SER A 36 0.48 -7.69 0.02
N PRO A 37 -0.24 -8.02 1.11
CA PRO A 37 -0.16 -7.23 2.33
C PRO A 37 1.24 -7.37 2.91
N GLY A 38 1.87 -6.23 3.16
CA GLY A 38 2.97 -6.09 4.08
C GLY A 38 2.45 -5.82 5.50
N VAL A 39 3.38 -5.43 6.36
CA VAL A 39 3.16 -5.21 7.80
C VAL A 39 2.12 -4.12 8.05
N ILE A 40 1.25 -4.32 9.05
CA ILE A 40 0.37 -3.30 9.61
C ILE A 40 0.97 -2.83 10.93
N GLU A 41 1.19 -1.52 11.05
CA GLU A 41 1.68 -0.87 12.26
C GLU A 41 0.62 0.11 12.78
N ALA A 42 0.16 -0.10 14.01
CA ALA A 42 -0.75 0.82 14.68
C ALA A 42 0.02 1.92 15.43
N ASN A 43 -0.66 3.01 15.79
CA ASN A 43 -0.13 4.11 16.61
C ASN A 43 1.04 4.89 15.97
N VAL A 44 1.10 5.01 14.64
CA VAL A 44 2.17 5.74 13.94
C VAL A 44 2.08 7.28 14.06
N ARG A 45 1.23 7.79 14.96
CA ARG A 45 1.02 9.23 15.28
C ARG A 45 0.80 10.14 14.06
N ALA A 46 0.31 9.58 12.96
CA ALA A 46 0.05 10.32 11.74
C ALA A 46 -1.29 11.06 11.83
N ARG A 47 -1.27 12.36 11.52
CA ARG A 47 -2.42 13.28 11.63
C ARG A 47 -3.35 13.26 10.42
N GLY A 48 -3.02 12.55 9.35
CA GLY A 48 -3.79 12.56 8.11
C GLY A 48 -3.63 11.30 7.27
N LYS A 49 -4.19 11.34 6.05
CA LYS A 49 -4.08 10.25 5.07
C LYS A 49 -2.96 10.53 4.07
N SER A 50 -2.05 9.58 3.90
CA SER A 50 -0.96 9.69 2.93
C SER A 50 -0.70 8.36 2.23
N VAL A 51 -0.22 8.45 1.00
CA VAL A 51 0.25 7.30 0.23
C VAL A 51 1.65 7.61 -0.28
N LYS A 52 2.53 6.60 -0.27
CA LYS A 52 3.86 6.67 -0.85
C LYS A 52 4.08 5.44 -1.70
N LEU A 53 4.62 5.63 -2.90
CA LEU A 53 5.02 4.55 -3.79
C LEU A 53 6.54 4.53 -3.91
N LYS A 54 7.15 3.37 -3.75
CA LYS A 54 8.58 3.15 -3.93
C LYS A 54 8.81 2.10 -4.98
N LYS A 55 9.58 2.42 -6.03
CA LYS A 55 9.97 1.43 -7.04
C LYS A 55 11.11 0.60 -6.48
N VAL A 56 10.85 -0.69 -6.24
CA VAL A 56 11.86 -1.62 -5.70
C VAL A 56 12.70 -2.20 -6.83
N ASN A 57 12.06 -2.53 -7.96
CA ASN A 57 12.70 -2.98 -9.19
C ASN A 57 11.72 -2.77 -10.36
N ASN A 58 12.05 -3.29 -11.54
CA ASN A 58 11.23 -3.15 -12.75
C ASN A 58 9.92 -3.97 -12.75
N GLU A 59 9.66 -4.76 -11.70
CA GLU A 59 8.47 -5.62 -11.60
C GLU A 59 7.67 -5.40 -10.31
N THR A 60 8.24 -4.65 -9.35
CA THR A 60 7.72 -4.54 -7.99
C THR A 60 7.75 -3.10 -7.48
N PHE A 61 6.61 -2.66 -6.94
CA PHE A 61 6.53 -1.49 -6.07
C PHE A 61 6.29 -1.87 -4.62
N GLU A 62 6.84 -1.09 -3.70
CA GLU A 62 6.41 -1.04 -2.31
C GLU A 62 5.54 0.21 -2.12
N MET A 63 4.30 0.01 -1.67
CA MET A 63 3.38 1.09 -1.36
C MET A 63 3.18 1.20 0.14
N VAL A 64 3.32 2.40 0.69
CA VAL A 64 3.06 2.69 2.11
C VAL A 64 1.82 3.57 2.19
N ILE A 65 0.80 3.08 2.89
CA ILE A 65 -0.44 3.80 3.16
C ILE A 65 -0.45 4.16 4.65
N VAL A 66 -0.79 5.40 4.96
CA VAL A 66 -1.00 5.85 6.34
C VAL A 66 -2.35 6.50 6.44
N VAL A 67 -3.22 6.02 7.34
CA VAL A 67 -4.54 6.60 7.63
C VAL A 67 -4.88 6.37 9.09
N ASN A 68 -5.47 7.36 9.77
CA ASN A 68 -5.96 7.26 11.16
C ASN A 68 -4.91 6.66 12.12
N SER A 69 -3.69 7.20 12.10
CA SER A 69 -2.56 6.68 12.91
C SER A 69 -2.23 5.20 12.71
N SER A 70 -2.62 4.62 11.58
CA SER A 70 -2.24 3.27 11.16
C SER A 70 -1.45 3.33 9.87
N LYS A 71 -0.34 2.60 9.81
CA LYS A 71 0.48 2.43 8.61
C LYS A 71 0.29 1.01 8.10
N GLN A 72 0.15 0.88 6.79
CA GLN A 72 0.18 -0.41 6.13
C GLN A 72 1.08 -0.35 4.90
N THR A 73 1.99 -1.29 4.80
CA THR A 73 2.83 -1.46 3.62
C THR A 73 2.22 -2.55 2.73
N PHE A 74 2.29 -2.40 1.42
CA PHE A 74 1.89 -3.39 0.41
C PHE A 74 3.03 -3.58 -0.58
N LYS A 75 3.20 -4.80 -1.08
CA LYS A 75 3.97 -5.01 -2.31
C LYS A 75 3.02 -5.17 -3.47
N ILE A 76 3.29 -4.47 -4.56
CA ILE A 76 2.52 -4.50 -5.79
C ILE A 76 3.40 -5.23 -6.82
N TYR A 77 2.86 -6.28 -7.40
CA TYR A 77 3.52 -7.12 -8.39
C TYR A 77 2.79 -7.06 -9.71
N GLY A 78 3.58 -7.00 -10.78
CA GLY A 78 3.10 -7.03 -12.15
C GLY A 78 2.31 -5.79 -12.55
N GLY A 79 1.84 -5.80 -13.79
CA GLY A 79 1.22 -4.66 -14.43
C GLY A 79 2.21 -3.64 -14.96
N ASP A 80 1.67 -2.71 -15.73
CA ASP A 80 2.42 -1.58 -16.30
C ASP A 80 2.76 -0.59 -15.16
N GLN A 81 4.06 -0.44 -14.90
CA GLN A 81 4.55 0.36 -13.78
C GLN A 81 4.10 1.82 -13.88
N ASP A 82 4.03 2.36 -15.09
CA ASP A 82 3.60 3.73 -15.32
C ASP A 82 2.11 3.88 -15.03
N LYS A 83 1.30 2.86 -15.34
CA LYS A 83 -0.13 2.86 -14.98
C LYS A 83 -0.34 2.82 -13.48
N VAL A 84 0.44 2.03 -12.75
CA VAL A 84 0.37 1.99 -11.28
C VAL A 84 0.75 3.33 -10.69
N ALA A 85 1.87 3.92 -11.13
CA ALA A 85 2.32 5.23 -10.66
C ALA A 85 1.27 6.33 -10.93
N ARG A 86 0.70 6.38 -12.14
CA ARG A 86 -0.35 7.34 -12.52
C ARG A 86 -1.60 7.17 -11.66
N ALA A 87 -2.07 5.95 -11.47
CA ALA A 87 -3.26 5.68 -10.66
C ALA A 87 -3.07 6.06 -9.19
N VAL A 88 -1.87 5.89 -8.64
CA VAL A 88 -1.55 6.35 -7.28
C VAL A 88 -1.47 7.88 -7.22
N MET A 89 -0.92 8.53 -8.24
CA MET A 89 -0.88 10.00 -8.34
C MET A 89 -2.29 10.61 -8.42
N ASP A 90 -3.23 9.95 -9.08
CA ASP A 90 -4.62 10.41 -9.18
C ASP A 90 -5.32 10.50 -7.81
N LEU A 91 -4.85 9.78 -6.78
CA LEU A 91 -5.37 9.90 -5.41
C LEU A 91 -5.16 11.32 -4.83
N ARG A 92 -4.25 12.14 -5.38
CA ARG A 92 -4.12 13.56 -5.00
C ARG A 92 -5.46 14.30 -5.17
N ARG A 93 -6.25 13.93 -6.18
CA ARG A 93 -7.58 14.52 -6.44
C ARG A 93 -8.61 14.17 -5.37
N GLU A 94 -8.39 13.06 -4.66
CA GLU A 94 -9.23 12.61 -3.54
C GLU A 94 -8.74 13.13 -2.18
N ASN A 95 -7.98 14.24 -2.16
CA ASN A 95 -7.43 14.87 -0.95
C ASN A 95 -6.46 13.96 -0.18
N TRP A 96 -5.76 13.05 -0.86
CA TRP A 96 -4.67 12.29 -0.28
C TRP A 96 -3.35 13.05 -0.39
N ASN A 97 -2.54 12.99 0.66
CA ASN A 97 -1.14 13.40 0.57
C ASN A 97 -0.35 12.29 -0.16
N VAL A 98 -0.19 12.43 -1.47
CA VAL A 98 0.61 11.50 -2.29
C VAL A 98 2.04 12.00 -2.39
N GLN A 99 2.96 11.26 -1.78
CA GLN A 99 4.40 11.50 -1.95
C GLN A 99 4.84 11.06 -3.34
N ASP A 100 5.83 11.77 -3.90
CA ASP A 100 6.41 11.41 -5.19
C ASP A 100 7.01 9.99 -5.16
N VAL A 101 7.02 9.36 -6.32
CA VAL A 101 7.55 8.00 -6.48
C VAL A 101 9.04 8.02 -6.17
N LEU A 102 9.45 7.25 -5.17
CA LEU A 102 10.85 7.09 -4.82
C LEU A 102 11.41 5.87 -5.55
N ASP A 103 12.35 6.07 -6.47
CA ASP A 103 13.09 4.96 -7.06
C ASP A 103 14.20 4.52 -6.09
N ILE A 104 14.15 3.27 -5.64
CA ILE A 104 15.18 2.64 -4.80
C ILE A 104 15.77 1.40 -5.47
N SER A 105 15.53 1.24 -6.78
CA SER A 105 16.00 0.08 -7.55
C SER A 105 17.52 0.05 -7.72
N GLU A 106 18.19 1.20 -7.57
CA GLU A 106 19.65 1.32 -7.60
C GLU A 106 20.33 1.05 -6.24
N THR A 107 19.56 0.79 -5.17
CA THR A 107 20.09 0.63 -3.80
C THR A 107 20.12 -0.83 -3.31
N GLN A 108 19.93 -1.81 -4.21
CA GLN A 108 19.97 -3.25 -3.90
C GLN A 108 21.08 -3.98 -4.63
#